data_AF-A0AAU1PB68-F1
#
_entry.id   AF-A0AAU1PB68-F1
#
_cell.length_a   1.000
_cell.length_b   1.000
_cell.length_c   1.000
_cell.angle_alpha   90.00
_cell.angle_beta   90.00
_cell.angle_gamma   90.00
#
_symmetry.space_group_name_H-M   'P 1'
#
loop_
_entity.id
_entity.type
_entity.pdbx_description
1 polymer ?
#
loop_
_entity_poly.entity_id
_entity_poly.type
_entity_poly.pdbx_seq_one_letter_code
_entity_poly.pdbx_strand_id
1 'polypeptide(L)'
;MDMWLHPSHRELWGVYRRAIGDAPLPRPFDAVELIARLAERRGRPIELIPVAARPDVPCGLLMVTDSADCILYASDTSALHQQHILLHEAAHLLCGHDRSAGPDPSGAQGLLPHLPGALLRRVLGRTVYSEPQEHEAELLASLIRYRAARDDRDPDPTDGQQRRLSSVFGVPARRSARRG
;
A
#
# COMPACT_ATOMS: atom_id res chain seq x y z
N MET A 1 7.15 31.93 7.63
CA MET A 1 7.94 31.22 6.62
C MET A 1 8.05 29.80 7.10
N ASP A 2 6.99 29.03 6.88
CA ASP A 2 6.83 27.72 7.48
C ASP A 2 7.71 26.71 6.77
N MET A 3 8.81 26.38 7.44
CA MET A 3 9.65 25.24 7.11
C MET A 3 8.87 23.99 7.51
N TRP A 4 8.11 23.43 6.57
CA TRP A 4 7.29 22.24 6.77
C TRP A 4 8.12 21.13 7.45
N LEU A 5 7.74 20.79 8.68
CA LEU A 5 8.40 19.71 9.43
C LEU A 5 7.96 18.37 8.84
N HIS A 6 8.77 17.82 7.94
CA HIS A 6 8.52 16.50 7.35
C HIS A 6 8.47 15.42 8.46
N PRO A 7 7.47 14.52 8.44
CA PRO A 7 7.34 13.51 9.48
C PRO A 7 8.50 12.49 9.41
N SER A 8 9.01 12.11 10.58
CA SER A 8 10.08 11.13 10.66
C SER A 8 9.60 9.73 10.24
N HIS A 9 10.54 8.86 9.83
CA HIS A 9 10.26 7.45 9.55
C HIS A 9 9.60 6.71 10.74
N ARG A 10 9.76 7.21 11.97
CA ARG A 10 9.11 6.66 13.17
C ARG A 10 7.63 7.04 13.22
N GLU A 11 7.29 8.28 12.85
CA GLU A 11 5.92 8.79 12.81
C GLU A 11 5.14 8.16 11.66
N LEU A 12 5.72 8.09 10.46
CA LEU A 12 5.14 7.40 9.30
C LEU A 12 4.90 5.90 9.58
N TRP A 13 5.81 5.22 10.27
CA TRP A 13 5.55 3.84 10.72
C TRP A 13 4.51 3.75 11.84
N GLY A 14 4.33 4.81 12.62
CA GLY A 14 3.21 4.97 13.54
C GLY A 14 1.87 5.09 12.81
N VAL A 15 1.81 5.82 11.70
CA VAL A 15 0.65 5.91 10.80
C VAL A 15 0.30 4.51 10.26
N TYR A 16 1.27 3.84 9.63
CA TYR A 16 1.11 2.47 9.11
C TYR A 16 0.50 1.52 10.14
N ARG A 17 1.10 1.42 11.34
CA ARG A 17 0.62 0.50 12.39
C ARG A 17 -0.73 0.89 12.97
N ARG A 18 -1.13 2.16 12.95
CA ARG A 18 -2.50 2.55 13.37
C ARG A 18 -3.55 2.04 12.37
N ALA A 19 -3.26 2.11 11.07
CA ALA A 19 -4.18 1.65 10.04
C ALA A 19 -4.19 0.11 9.90
N ILE A 20 -3.04 -0.52 9.69
CA ILE A 20 -2.92 -1.98 9.47
C ILE A 20 -2.96 -2.79 10.78
N GLY A 21 -2.62 -2.18 11.92
CA GLY A 21 -2.31 -2.89 13.16
C GLY A 21 -0.85 -3.34 13.22
N ASP A 22 -0.51 -4.17 14.22
CA ASP A 22 0.84 -4.73 14.39
C ASP A 22 1.08 -6.01 13.57
N ALA A 23 0.26 -6.26 12.53
CA ALA A 23 0.48 -7.36 11.60
C ALA A 23 1.79 -7.15 10.81
N PRO A 24 2.61 -8.19 10.61
CA PRO A 24 3.83 -8.08 9.81
C PRO A 24 3.49 -7.79 8.34
N LEU A 25 4.45 -7.21 7.62
CA LEU A 25 4.36 -7.09 6.17
C LEU A 25 4.19 -8.49 5.53
N PRO A 26 3.49 -8.62 4.40
CA PRO A 26 3.45 -9.87 3.64
C PRO A 26 4.87 -10.37 3.31
N ARG A 27 5.07 -11.69 3.33
CA ARG A 27 6.34 -12.36 2.99
C ARG A 27 6.05 -13.62 2.15
N PRO A 28 6.59 -13.75 0.92
CA PRO A 28 7.29 -12.70 0.17
C PRO A 28 6.39 -11.46 0.00
N PHE A 29 6.97 -10.29 -0.19
CA PHE A 29 6.17 -9.07 -0.24
C PHE A 29 5.22 -9.01 -1.43
N ASP A 30 3.96 -8.71 -1.15
CA ASP A 30 2.91 -8.43 -2.13
C ASP A 30 2.12 -7.20 -1.67
N ALA A 31 2.03 -6.20 -2.55
CA ALA A 31 1.25 -4.98 -2.30
C ALA A 31 -0.27 -5.23 -2.37
N VAL A 32 -0.73 -6.20 -3.16
CA VAL A 32 -2.16 -6.55 -3.29
C VAL A 32 -2.66 -7.15 -1.97
N GLU A 33 -1.92 -8.09 -1.39
CA GLU A 33 -2.17 -8.65 -0.07
C GLU A 33 -2.16 -7.58 1.04
N LEU A 34 -1.22 -6.63 0.99
CA LEU A 34 -1.19 -5.52 1.94
C LEU A 34 -2.45 -4.63 1.81
N ILE A 35 -2.91 -4.37 0.59
CA ILE A 35 -4.11 -3.58 0.33
C ILE A 35 -5.38 -4.35 0.73
N ALA A 36 -5.44 -5.67 0.54
CA ALA A 36 -6.53 -6.50 1.04
C ALA A 36 -6.68 -6.39 2.57
N ARG A 37 -5.56 -6.48 3.32
CA ARG A 37 -5.54 -6.23 4.76
C ARG A 37 -5.98 -4.81 5.12
N LEU A 38 -5.62 -3.80 4.32
CA LEU A 38 -6.10 -2.43 4.53
C LEU A 38 -7.61 -2.31 4.35
N ALA A 39 -8.19 -2.98 3.36
CA ALA A 39 -9.63 -3.02 3.11
C ALA A 39 -10.38 -3.67 4.29
N GLU A 40 -9.90 -4.82 4.78
CA GLU A 40 -10.42 -5.48 5.97
C GLU A 40 -10.40 -4.56 7.21
N ARG A 41 -9.25 -3.91 7.45
CA ARG A 41 -9.06 -3.00 8.60
C ARG A 41 -9.90 -1.73 8.51
N ARG A 42 -10.17 -1.23 7.29
CA ARG A 42 -11.08 -0.10 7.03
C ARG A 42 -12.56 -0.51 7.06
N GLY A 43 -12.88 -1.80 7.02
CA GLY A 43 -14.25 -2.32 6.93
C GLY A 43 -14.94 -1.94 5.61
N ARG A 44 -14.16 -1.71 4.56
CA ARG A 44 -14.60 -1.11 3.29
C ARG A 44 -13.78 -1.70 2.12
N PRO A 45 -14.40 -2.14 1.02
CA PRO A 45 -13.67 -2.68 -0.12
C PRO A 45 -12.67 -1.68 -0.70
N ILE A 46 -11.50 -2.20 -1.12
CA ILE A 46 -10.55 -1.49 -1.97
C ILE A 46 -10.45 -2.27 -3.29
N GLU A 47 -10.91 -1.69 -4.39
CA GLU A 47 -10.88 -2.30 -5.72
C GLU A 47 -9.61 -1.86 -6.48
N LEU A 48 -8.85 -2.82 -7.04
CA LEU A 48 -7.69 -2.52 -7.87
C LEU A 48 -8.08 -2.55 -9.35
N ILE A 49 -7.89 -1.43 -10.04
CA ILE A 49 -8.35 -1.21 -11.42
C ILE A 49 -7.13 -0.97 -12.33
N PRO A 50 -6.67 -1.98 -13.10
CA PRO A 50 -5.59 -1.78 -14.05
C PRO A 50 -6.04 -0.86 -15.19
N VAL A 51 -5.22 0.13 -15.51
CA VAL A 51 -5.39 1.02 -16.68
C VAL A 51 -4.13 0.98 -17.55
N ALA A 52 -4.26 1.42 -18.80
CA ALA A 52 -3.11 1.71 -19.66
C ALA A 52 -2.56 3.10 -19.33
N ALA A 53 -1.24 3.24 -19.26
CA ALA A 53 -0.57 4.52 -19.07
C ALA A 53 -0.90 5.49 -20.20
N ARG A 54 -0.98 6.78 -19.87
CA ARG A 54 -1.15 7.86 -20.84
C ARG A 54 -0.22 9.01 -20.44
N PRO A 55 0.48 9.67 -21.39
CA PRO A 55 1.47 10.70 -21.05
C PRO A 55 0.95 11.82 -20.14
N ASP A 56 -0.33 12.19 -20.31
CA ASP A 56 -0.97 13.31 -19.61
C ASP A 56 -1.80 12.89 -18.36
N VAL A 57 -1.69 11.62 -17.94
CA VAL A 57 -2.45 11.07 -16.79
C VAL A 57 -1.47 10.53 -15.74
N PRO A 58 -1.69 10.80 -14.44
CA PRO A 58 -0.89 10.21 -13.37
C PRO A 58 -0.81 8.68 -13.45
N CYS A 59 0.29 8.11 -12.97
CA CYS A 59 0.51 6.66 -13.03
C CYS A 59 -0.42 5.85 -12.11
N GLY A 60 -0.99 6.50 -11.09
CA GLY A 60 -2.06 5.96 -10.24
C GLY A 60 -3.16 6.98 -10.00
N LEU A 61 -4.30 6.54 -9.47
CA LEU A 61 -5.36 7.42 -8.99
C LEU A 61 -6.24 6.70 -7.97
N LEU A 62 -6.33 7.25 -6.76
CA LEU A 62 -7.36 6.89 -5.79
C LEU A 62 -8.71 7.56 -6.13
N MET A 63 -9.79 6.77 -6.10
CA MET A 63 -11.16 7.24 -6.25
C MET A 63 -12.03 6.73 -5.10
N VAL A 64 -12.59 7.64 -4.32
CA VAL A 64 -13.46 7.33 -3.17
C VAL A 64 -14.92 7.39 -3.64
N THR A 65 -15.60 6.24 -3.63
CA THR A 65 -17.05 6.15 -3.92
C THR A 65 -17.87 5.90 -2.65
N ASP A 66 -19.20 5.97 -2.73
CA ASP A 66 -20.08 5.65 -1.58
C ASP A 66 -19.88 4.21 -1.05
N SER A 67 -19.52 3.26 -1.93
CA SER A 67 -19.46 1.82 -1.61
C SER A 67 -18.04 1.23 -1.50
N ALA A 68 -17.06 1.80 -2.21
CA ALA A 68 -15.69 1.28 -2.27
C ALA A 68 -14.65 2.39 -2.49
N ASP A 69 -13.45 2.18 -1.97
CA ASP A 69 -12.23 2.87 -2.42
C ASP A 69 -11.74 2.16 -3.69
N CYS A 70 -11.35 2.88 -4.73
CA CYS A 70 -10.87 2.30 -5.99
C CYS A 70 -9.47 2.85 -6.31
N ILE A 71 -8.48 1.98 -6.41
CA ILE A 71 -7.10 2.33 -6.78
C ILE A 71 -6.90 1.97 -8.26
N LEU A 72 -6.83 2.99 -9.11
CA LEU A 72 -6.45 2.84 -10.51
C LEU A 72 -4.92 2.85 -10.59
N TYR A 73 -4.32 2.00 -11.43
CA TYR A 73 -2.87 1.95 -11.60
C TYR A 73 -2.46 1.59 -13.04
N ALA A 74 -1.40 2.22 -13.53
CA ALA A 74 -0.80 1.90 -14.83
C ALA A 74 -0.25 0.46 -14.81
N SER A 75 -0.85 -0.40 -15.63
CA SER A 75 -0.59 -1.85 -15.67
C SER A 75 0.42 -2.27 -16.77
N ASP A 76 0.75 -1.34 -17.66
CA ASP A 76 1.70 -1.45 -18.78
C ASP A 76 3.09 -0.88 -18.43
N THR A 77 3.45 -0.90 -17.15
CA THR A 77 4.78 -0.54 -16.65
C THR A 77 5.43 -1.71 -15.89
N SER A 78 6.70 -1.56 -15.47
CA SER A 78 7.42 -2.63 -14.75
C SER A 78 6.71 -3.02 -13.45
N ALA A 79 6.73 -4.31 -13.07
CA ALA A 79 6.10 -4.79 -11.84
C ALA A 79 6.55 -4.02 -10.58
N LEU A 80 7.82 -3.61 -10.52
CA LEU A 80 8.38 -2.79 -9.44
C LEU A 80 7.76 -1.39 -9.37
N HIS A 81 7.41 -0.82 -10.53
CA HIS A 81 6.74 0.48 -10.62
C HIS A 81 5.23 0.34 -10.34
N GLN A 82 4.57 -0.71 -10.83
CA GLN A 82 3.18 -1.05 -10.45
C GLN A 82 3.05 -1.18 -8.93
N GLN A 83 3.96 -1.92 -8.29
CA GLN A 83 4.01 -2.06 -6.84
C GLN A 83 4.19 -0.70 -6.13
N HIS A 84 5.03 0.19 -6.67
CA HIS A 84 5.23 1.52 -6.10
C HIS A 84 3.97 2.39 -6.21
N ILE A 85 3.31 2.40 -7.38
CA ILE A 85 2.04 3.09 -7.61
C ILE A 85 0.98 2.59 -6.61
N LEU A 86 0.78 1.27 -6.51
CA LEU A 86 -0.18 0.68 -5.57
C LEU A 86 0.10 1.09 -4.12
N LEU A 87 1.37 1.15 -3.71
CA LEU A 87 1.76 1.58 -2.36
C LEU A 87 1.59 3.08 -2.13
N HIS A 88 1.78 3.92 -3.16
CA HIS A 88 1.56 5.35 -3.11
C HIS A 88 0.06 5.66 -2.93
N GLU A 89 -0.81 5.12 -3.78
CA GLU A 89 -2.27 5.28 -3.66
C GLU A 89 -2.80 4.73 -2.32
N ALA A 90 -2.28 3.59 -1.86
CA ALA A 90 -2.61 3.04 -0.54
C ALA A 90 -2.09 3.92 0.61
N ALA A 91 -0.96 4.63 0.44
CA ALA A 91 -0.42 5.52 1.46
C ALA A 91 -1.35 6.71 1.75
N HIS A 92 -2.08 7.24 0.75
CA HIS A 92 -3.11 8.25 1.01
C HIS A 92 -4.24 7.71 1.91
N LEU A 93 -4.67 6.45 1.72
CA LEU A 93 -5.66 5.78 2.59
C LEU A 93 -5.10 5.44 3.99
N LEU A 94 -3.79 5.19 4.12
CA LEU A 94 -3.11 4.93 5.38
C LEU A 94 -2.94 6.21 6.21
N CYS A 95 -2.56 7.33 5.57
CA CYS A 95 -2.45 8.64 6.19
C CYS A 95 -3.82 9.31 6.44
N GLY A 96 -4.89 8.79 5.82
CA GLY A 96 -6.25 9.33 5.98
C GLY A 96 -6.52 10.57 5.12
N HIS A 97 -5.71 10.81 4.08
CA HIS A 97 -5.84 11.95 3.18
C HIS A 97 -7.20 11.95 2.44
N ASP A 98 -7.82 10.77 2.29
CA ASP A 98 -9.19 10.56 1.80
C ASP A 98 -10.26 11.32 2.60
N ARG A 99 -9.94 11.73 3.83
CA ARG A 99 -10.88 12.38 4.77
C ARG A 99 -10.61 13.88 4.96
N SER A 100 -9.43 14.34 4.56
CA SER A 100 -8.97 15.72 4.77
C SER A 100 -9.30 16.63 3.59
N ALA A 101 -9.40 16.08 2.38
CA ALA A 101 -9.77 16.82 1.20
C ALA A 101 -11.30 16.84 1.05
N GLY A 102 -11.88 18.05 1.05
CA GLY A 102 -13.26 18.25 0.62
C GLY A 102 -13.44 17.95 -0.87
N PRO A 103 -14.68 17.74 -1.34
CA PRO A 103 -14.94 17.45 -2.74
C PRO A 103 -14.64 18.68 -3.61
N ASP A 104 -13.49 18.69 -4.31
CA ASP A 104 -13.19 19.69 -5.35
C ASP A 104 -13.49 19.13 -6.75
N PRO A 105 -14.65 19.49 -7.35
CA PRO A 105 -14.98 19.13 -8.73
C PRO A 105 -14.18 19.90 -9.79
N SER A 106 -13.33 20.87 -9.41
CA SER A 106 -12.60 21.77 -10.33
C SER A 106 -11.25 21.20 -10.76
N GLY A 107 -10.47 20.68 -9.80
CA GLY A 107 -9.33 19.80 -10.09
C GLY A 107 -9.79 18.60 -10.93
N ALA A 108 -10.92 17.99 -10.52
CA ALA A 108 -12.03 17.47 -11.32
C ALA A 108 -11.80 16.51 -12.53
N GLN A 109 -12.10 16.86 -13.78
CA GLN A 109 -11.79 18.04 -14.61
C GLN A 109 -10.32 18.07 -15.06
N GLY A 110 -9.50 19.10 -14.81
CA GLY A 110 -8.15 19.31 -15.40
C GLY A 110 -7.42 18.11 -16.05
N LEU A 111 -7.14 17.05 -15.29
CA LEU A 111 -6.40 15.84 -15.72
C LEU A 111 -7.23 14.77 -16.51
N LEU A 112 -8.56 14.87 -16.55
CA LEU A 112 -9.47 13.98 -17.31
C LEU A 112 -10.62 14.81 -17.91
N PRO A 113 -10.35 15.73 -18.86
CA PRO A 113 -11.32 16.68 -19.41
C PRO A 113 -12.46 16.00 -20.20
N HIS A 114 -12.36 14.71 -20.49
CA HIS A 114 -13.33 13.92 -21.26
C HIS A 114 -14.32 13.12 -20.39
N LEU A 115 -14.21 13.16 -19.05
CA LEU A 115 -15.17 12.49 -18.18
C LEU A 115 -16.46 13.32 -18.02
N PRO A 116 -17.67 12.70 -18.15
CA PRO A 116 -18.94 13.38 -17.90
C PRO A 116 -19.04 13.93 -16.48
N GLY A 117 -19.61 15.14 -16.31
CA GLY A 117 -19.74 15.83 -15.02
C GLY A 117 -20.40 15.02 -13.88
N ALA A 118 -21.30 14.09 -14.22
CA ALA A 118 -21.93 13.18 -13.26
C ALA A 118 -21.01 12.03 -12.81
N LEU A 119 -20.10 11.57 -13.68
CA LEU A 119 -19.01 10.67 -13.30
C LEU A 119 -17.92 11.44 -12.56
N LEU A 120 -17.58 12.65 -12.98
CA LEU A 120 -16.71 13.59 -12.25
C LEU A 120 -17.15 13.77 -10.78
N ARG A 121 -18.47 13.93 -10.57
CA ARG A 121 -19.13 14.00 -9.25
C ARG A 121 -19.31 12.65 -8.52
N ARG A 122 -18.84 11.55 -9.11
CA ARG A 122 -18.68 10.23 -8.46
C ARG A 122 -17.20 9.88 -8.27
N VAL A 123 -16.33 10.48 -9.09
CA VAL A 123 -14.88 10.63 -8.92
C VAL A 123 -14.61 11.71 -7.86
N LEU A 124 -15.28 11.61 -6.70
CA LEU A 124 -15.06 12.48 -5.53
C LEU A 124 -13.74 12.14 -4.79
N GLY A 125 -12.77 11.59 -5.55
CA GLY A 125 -11.40 11.29 -5.15
C GLY A 125 -10.37 12.12 -5.91
N ARG A 126 -10.75 13.19 -6.64
CA ARG A 126 -9.81 14.28 -6.97
C ARG A 126 -9.55 15.14 -5.75
N THR A 127 -9.06 14.49 -4.72
CA THR A 127 -8.18 15.06 -3.74
C THR A 127 -6.90 15.45 -4.48
N VAL A 128 -6.87 16.67 -5.03
CA VAL A 128 -5.60 17.31 -5.39
C VAL A 128 -4.87 17.46 -4.06
N TYR A 129 -4.02 16.48 -3.75
CA TYR A 129 -3.33 16.44 -2.49
C TYR A 129 -2.39 17.64 -2.42
N SER A 130 -2.28 18.23 -1.24
CA SER A 130 -1.29 19.29 -1.04
C SER A 130 0.12 18.69 -1.18
N GLU A 131 1.10 19.51 -1.56
CA GLU A 131 2.50 19.08 -1.66
C GLU A 131 3.01 18.33 -0.39
N PRO A 132 2.62 18.71 0.85
CA PRO A 132 2.85 17.88 2.03
C PRO A 132 2.20 16.48 1.99
N GLN A 133 0.95 16.36 1.55
CA GLN A 133 0.22 15.08 1.50
C GLN A 133 0.80 14.12 0.44
N GLU A 134 1.17 14.65 -0.73
CA GLU A 134 1.93 13.92 -1.78
C GLU A 134 3.26 13.41 -1.22
N HIS A 135 4.00 14.28 -0.53
CA HIS A 135 5.29 13.95 0.07
C HIS A 135 5.17 12.89 1.18
N GLU A 136 4.15 12.98 2.03
CA GLU A 136 3.88 11.98 3.06
C GLU A 136 3.52 10.61 2.48
N ALA A 137 2.71 10.57 1.42
CA ALA A 137 2.35 9.34 0.73
C ALA A 137 3.58 8.68 0.10
N GLU A 138 4.40 9.46 -0.62
CA GLU A 138 5.61 8.97 -1.29
C GLU A 138 6.67 8.46 -0.29
N LEU A 139 6.90 9.19 0.83
CA LEU A 139 7.78 8.73 1.90
C LEU A 139 7.29 7.43 2.54
N LEU A 140 5.98 7.30 2.79
CA LEU A 140 5.41 6.09 3.40
C LEU A 140 5.48 4.88 2.45
N ALA A 141 5.15 5.05 1.17
CA ALA A 141 5.26 4.02 0.15
C ALA A 141 6.70 3.51 0.01
N SER A 142 7.65 4.44 -0.10
CA SER A 142 9.09 4.16 -0.12
C SER A 142 9.56 3.43 1.15
N LEU A 143 9.07 3.82 2.33
CA LEU A 143 9.42 3.20 3.61
C LEU A 143 8.89 1.77 3.76
N ILE A 144 7.66 1.51 3.30
CA ILE A 144 7.06 0.16 3.26
C ILE A 144 7.89 -0.75 2.35
N ARG A 145 8.14 -0.30 1.11
CA ARG A 145 8.93 -1.04 0.11
C ARG A 145 10.36 -1.30 0.58
N TYR A 146 11.01 -0.34 1.25
CA TYR A 146 12.34 -0.54 1.83
C TYR A 146 12.35 -1.58 2.95
N ARG A 147 11.37 -1.57 3.86
CA ARG A 147 11.25 -2.60 4.91
C ARG A 147 10.99 -3.98 4.31
N ALA A 148 10.02 -4.10 3.42
CA ALA A 148 9.73 -5.33 2.68
C ALA A 148 10.98 -5.93 2.02
N ALA A 149 11.74 -5.12 1.29
CA ALA A 149 12.98 -5.56 0.63
C ALA A 149 14.13 -5.92 1.59
N ARG A 150 14.07 -5.54 2.87
CA ARG A 150 14.98 -6.05 3.91
C ARG A 150 14.48 -7.35 4.51
N ASP A 151 13.19 -7.40 4.82
CA ASP A 151 12.50 -8.55 5.40
C ASP A 151 12.57 -9.80 4.50
N ASP A 152 12.47 -9.63 3.17
CA ASP A 152 12.62 -10.72 2.19
C ASP A 152 14.08 -11.17 2.00
N ARG A 153 15.06 -10.34 2.39
CA ARG A 153 16.50 -10.69 2.35
C ARG A 153 16.98 -11.41 3.61
N ASP A 154 16.25 -11.29 4.71
CA ASP A 154 16.55 -11.90 6.00
C ASP A 154 15.41 -12.87 6.39
N PRO A 155 15.30 -14.03 5.70
CA PRO A 155 14.28 -15.02 5.98
C PRO A 155 14.48 -15.58 7.39
N ASP A 156 13.38 -15.72 8.14
CA ASP A 156 13.40 -16.17 9.53
C ASP A 156 14.27 -17.44 9.68
N PRO A 157 15.33 -17.41 10.52
CA PRO A 157 16.25 -18.53 10.67
C PRO A 157 15.57 -19.84 11.06
N THR A 158 14.41 -19.79 11.73
CA THR A 158 13.72 -20.97 12.29
C THR A 158 13.36 -22.01 11.23
N ASP A 159 12.88 -21.60 10.06
CA ASP A 159 12.40 -22.53 9.02
C ASP A 159 13.55 -23.12 8.18
N GLY A 160 14.68 -22.40 8.10
CA GLY A 160 15.88 -22.83 7.39
C GLY A 160 16.87 -23.63 8.25
N GLN A 161 17.00 -23.30 9.53
CA GLN A 161 17.98 -23.93 10.43
C GLN A 161 17.52 -25.28 10.97
N GLN A 162 16.22 -25.50 11.23
CA GLN A 162 15.75 -26.83 11.68
C GLN A 162 16.00 -27.93 10.64
N ARG A 163 15.80 -27.62 9.35
CA ARG A 163 16.08 -28.53 8.24
C ARG A 163 17.59 -28.76 8.01
N ARG A 164 18.45 -27.79 8.33
CA ARG A 164 19.92 -27.93 8.21
C ARG A 164 20.59 -28.56 9.43
N LEU A 165 20.16 -28.28 10.66
CA LEU A 165 20.73 -28.93 11.85
C LEU A 165 20.45 -30.44 11.86
N SER A 166 19.25 -30.84 11.43
CA SER A 166 18.87 -32.25 11.33
C SER A 166 19.68 -33.00 10.26
N SER A 167 20.00 -32.38 9.12
CA SER A 167 20.83 -33.01 8.08
C SER A 167 22.33 -32.99 8.41
N VAL A 168 22.83 -32.01 9.16
CA VAL A 168 24.26 -31.87 9.48
C VAL A 168 24.69 -32.72 10.69
N PHE A 169 23.83 -32.87 11.70
CA PHE A 169 24.20 -33.60 12.93
C PHE A 169 23.72 -35.06 13.00
N GLY A 170 22.95 -35.54 12.02
CA GLY A 170 22.57 -36.96 11.93
C GLY A 170 21.78 -37.50 13.12
N VAL A 171 21.18 -36.63 13.95
CA VAL A 171 20.42 -37.03 15.13
C VAL A 171 19.07 -37.58 14.68
N PRO A 172 18.71 -38.85 14.98
CA PRO A 172 17.42 -39.39 14.61
C PRO A 172 16.29 -38.61 15.29
N ALA A 173 15.25 -38.27 14.54
CA ALA A 173 14.03 -37.70 15.11
C ALA A 173 13.49 -38.63 16.21
N ARG A 174 13.38 -38.13 17.44
CA ARG A 174 12.84 -38.89 18.58
C ARG A 174 11.39 -39.27 18.30
N ARG A 175 11.18 -40.54 17.93
CA ARG A 175 9.87 -41.13 17.73
C ARG A 175 9.08 -41.05 19.03
N SER A 176 7.95 -40.33 19.02
CA SER A 176 7.07 -40.25 20.18
C SER A 176 6.44 -41.62 20.44
N ALA A 177 6.69 -42.17 21.63
CA ALA A 177 6.10 -43.43 22.04
C ALA A 177 4.64 -43.21 22.44
N ARG A 178 3.69 -43.71 21.62
CA ARG A 178 2.31 -43.91 22.08
C ARG A 178 2.31 -44.92 23.22
N ARG A 179 1.85 -44.48 24.39
CA ARG A 179 1.09 -45.26 25.38
C ARG A 179 -0.15 -44.41 25.66
N GLY A 180 -1.36 -44.94 25.69
CA GLY A 180 -1.74 -46.33 25.96
C GLY A 180 -2.67 -46.28 27.15
#